data_AF-A0ABD5YSZ5-F1
#
_entry.id   AF-A0ABD5YSZ5-F1
#
_cell.length_a   1.000
_cell.length_b   1.000
_cell.length_c   1.000
_cell.angle_alpha   90.00
_cell.angle_beta   90.00
_cell.angle_gamma   90.00
#
_symmetry.space_group_name_H-M   'P 1'
#
loop_
_entity.id
_entity.type
_entity.pdbx_description
1 polymer ?
#
loop_
_entity_poly.entity_id
_entity_poly.type
_entity_poly.pdbx_seq_one_letter_code
_entity_poly.pdbx_strand_id
1 'polypeptide(L)' 'MPDFTDLADVLCSFKQLVWVVIALTTTLLILSAFSAFIGGLSEGAMVVLTLSTAINGSSLLIGVAVLLLCRRHDRPI' A
#
# COMPACT_ATOMS: atom_id res chain seq x y z
N MET A 1 19.17 1.12 20.58
CA MET A 1 17.82 1.02 20.02
C MET A 1 17.59 -0.42 19.59
N PRO A 2 17.02 -1.29 20.46
CA PRO A 2 16.79 -2.70 20.13
C PRO A 2 15.42 -2.97 19.48
N ASP A 3 14.40 -2.12 19.66
CA ASP A 3 13.01 -2.47 19.30
C ASP A 3 12.67 -2.44 17.79
N PHE A 4 13.44 -1.70 16.98
CA PHE A 4 13.14 -1.60 15.54
C PHE A 4 13.69 -2.76 14.72
N THR A 5 14.71 -3.45 15.23
CA THR A 5 15.37 -4.55 14.52
C THR A 5 14.50 -5.81 14.54
N ASP A 6 13.94 -6.16 15.70
CA ASP A 6 12.98 -7.28 15.84
C ASP A 6 11.72 -7.09 14.99
N LEU A 7 11.22 -5.85 14.94
CA LEU A 7 10.07 -5.51 14.12
C LEU A 7 10.38 -5.66 12.62
N ALA A 8 11.57 -5.22 12.18
CA ALA A 8 12.01 -5.36 10.80
C ALA A 8 12.14 -6.84 10.40
N ASP A 9 12.75 -7.69 11.23
CA ASP A 9 12.89 -9.12 10.93
C ASP A 9 11.56 -9.84 10.71
N VAL A 10 10.56 -9.55 11.55
CA VAL A 10 9.20 -10.07 11.38
C VAL A 10 8.59 -9.55 10.07
N LEU A 11 8.63 -8.25 9.83
CA LEU A 11 8.02 -7.64 8.63
C LEU A 11 8.70 -8.06 7.32
N CYS A 12 10.01 -8.25 7.33
CA CYS A 12 10.78 -8.65 6.15
C CYS A 12 10.57 -10.12 5.79
N SER A 13 10.21 -10.98 6.75
CA SER A 13 9.76 -12.34 6.48
C SER A 13 8.50 -12.36 5.60
N PHE A 14 7.66 -11.32 5.67
CA PHE A 14 6.46 -11.15 4.86
C PHE A 14 6.66 -10.28 3.60
N LYS A 15 7.91 -9.95 3.24
CA LYS A 15 8.25 -9.06 2.11
C LYS A 15 7.53 -9.43 0.80
N GLN A 16 7.39 -10.72 0.50
CA GLN A 16 6.68 -11.18 -0.71
C GLN A 16 5.18 -10.88 -0.67
N LEU A 17 4.55 -11.03 0.50
CA LEU A 17 3.14 -10.66 0.70
C LEU A 17 2.95 -9.14 0.58
N VAL A 18 3.89 -8.34 1.10
CA VAL A 18 3.88 -6.88 0.94
C VAL A 18 3.93 -6.48 -0.54
N TRP A 19 4.77 -7.13 -1.35
CA TRP A 19 4.81 -6.89 -2.80
C TRP A 19 3.48 -7.22 -3.48
N VAL A 20 2.84 -8.33 -3.13
CA VAL A 20 1.53 -8.72 -3.67
C VAL A 20 0.46 -7.68 -3.29
N VAL A 21 0.44 -7.25 -2.02
CA VAL A 21 -0.48 -6.21 -1.55
C VAL A 21 -0.25 -4.92 -2.33
N ILE A 22 1.00 -4.46 -2.50
CA ILE A 22 1.32 -3.26 -3.28
C ILE A 22 0.81 -3.37 -4.72
N ALA A 23 1.05 -4.49 -5.40
CA ALA A 23 0.60 -4.71 -6.77
C ALA A 23 -0.93 -4.68 -6.89
N LEU A 24 -1.62 -5.35 -5.96
CA LEU A 24 -3.09 -5.37 -5.90
C LEU A 24 -3.64 -3.96 -5.64
N THR A 25 -3.09 -3.27 -4.65
CA THR A 25 -3.50 -1.92 -4.24
C THR A 25 -3.31 -0.92 -5.37
N THR A 26 -2.19 -1.01 -6.10
CA THR A 26 -1.91 -0.17 -7.28
C THR A 26 -2.94 -0.42 -8.38
N THR A 27 -3.28 -1.68 -8.64
CA THR A 27 -4.28 -2.06 -9.64
C THR A 27 -5.67 -1.49 -9.26
N LEU A 28 -6.05 -1.57 -7.98
CA LEU A 28 -7.30 -1.01 -7.46
C LEU A 28 -7.33 0.52 -7.57
N LEU A 29 -6.21 1.21 -7.32
CA LEU A 29 -6.11 2.66 -7.50
C LEU A 29 -6.26 3.07 -8.96
N ILE A 30 -5.64 2.33 -9.88
CA ILE A 30 -5.77 2.56 -11.33
C ILE A 30 -7.23 2.36 -11.76
N LEU A 31 -7.86 1.25 -11.37
CA LEU A 31 -9.29 0.98 -11.63
C LEU A 31 -10.19 2.07 -11.06
N SER A 32 -9.88 2.54 -9.85
CA SER A 32 -10.63 3.62 -9.20
C SER A 32 -10.50 4.93 -9.98
N ALA A 33 -9.30 5.28 -10.43
CA ALA A 33 -9.06 6.46 -11.24
C ALA A 33 -9.86 6.39 -12.56
N PHE A 34 -9.79 5.26 -13.28
CA PHE A 34 -10.58 5.07 -14.50
C PHE A 34 -12.09 5.20 -14.25
N SER A 35 -12.58 4.66 -13.13
CA SER A 35 -14.00 4.72 -12.77
C SER A 35 -14.46 6.16 -12.51
N ALA A 36 -13.61 6.99 -11.91
CA ALA A 36 -13.87 8.42 -11.73
C ALA A 36 -13.86 9.18 -13.07
N PHE A 37 -12.96 8.82 -13.99
CA PHE A 37 -12.84 9.47 -15.31
C PHE A 37 -14.00 9.16 -16.27
N ILE A 38 -14.54 7.93 -16.23
CA ILE A 38 -15.58 7.49 -17.18
C ILE A 38 -16.90 8.25 -16.96
N GLY A 39 -17.15 8.81 -15.77
CA GLY A 39 -18.30 9.68 -15.51
C GLY A 39 -19.63 8.94 -15.62
N GLY A 40 -20.22 8.58 -14.48
CA GLY A 40 -21.49 7.84 -14.47
C GLY A 40 -21.81 7.16 -13.14
N LEU A 41 -21.02 7.45 -12.11
CA LEU A 41 -21.22 6.93 -10.76
C LEU A 41 -22.24 7.80 -10.04
N SER A 42 -23.13 7.18 -9.27
CA SER A 42 -23.97 7.92 -8.32
C SER A 42 -23.11 8.64 -7.28
N GLU A 43 -23.63 9.71 -6.67
CA GLU A 43 -22.89 10.44 -5.64
C GLU A 43 -22.42 9.53 -4.50
N GLY A 44 -23.26 8.58 -4.08
CA GLY A 44 -22.91 7.58 -3.08
C GLY A 44 -21.74 6.68 -3.53
N ALA A 45 -21.71 6.28 -4.80
CA ALA A 45 -20.60 5.51 -5.36
C ALA A 45 -19.31 6.33 -5.46
N MET A 46 -19.39 7.63 -5.73
CA MET A 46 -18.22 8.54 -5.69
C MET A 46 -17.62 8.66 -4.28
N VAL A 47 -18.46 8.73 -3.25
CA VAL A 47 -17.99 8.76 -1.85
C VAL A 47 -17.25 7.47 -1.49
N VAL A 48 -17.83 6.31 -1.82
CA VAL A 48 -17.20 5.00 -1.60
C VAL A 48 -15.90 4.87 -2.39
N LEU A 49 -15.87 5.33 -3.63
CA LEU A 49 -14.67 5.31 -4.47
C LEU A 49 -13.56 6.17 -3.87
N THR A 50 -13.89 7.36 -3.36
CA THR A 50 -12.93 8.27 -2.73
C THR A 50 -12.37 7.67 -1.44
N LEU A 51 -13.22 7.13 -0.58
CA LEU A 51 -12.80 6.41 0.64
C LEU A 51 -11.91 5.21 0.33
N SER A 52 -12.32 4.39 -0.64
CA SER A 52 -11.54 3.24 -1.11
C SER A 52 -10.18 3.70 -1.63
N THR A 53 -10.13 4.75 -2.44
CA THR A 53 -8.88 5.32 -2.97
C THR A 53 -7.96 5.80 -1.85
N ALA A 54 -8.50 6.48 -0.83
CA ALA A 54 -7.72 6.95 0.32
C ALA A 54 -7.14 5.81 1.16
N ILE A 55 -7.94 4.76 1.41
CA ILE A 55 -7.51 3.56 2.15
C ILE A 55 -6.42 2.83 1.36
N ASN A 56 -6.65 2.59 0.07
CA ASN A 56 -5.67 1.94 -0.80
C ASN A 56 -4.37 2.77 -0.90
N GLY A 57 -4.46 4.09 -1.05
CA GLY A 57 -3.29 4.96 -1.06
C GLY A 57 -2.47 4.89 0.24
N SER A 58 -3.16 4.85 1.39
CA SER A 58 -2.52 4.71 2.70
C SER A 58 -1.83 3.34 2.86
N SER A 59 -2.50 2.25 2.46
CA SER A 59 -1.92 0.90 2.45
C SER A 59 -0.68 0.80 1.57
N LEU A 60 -0.68 1.48 0.42
CA LEU A 60 0.46 1.54 -0.49
C LEU A 60 1.67 2.22 0.17
N LEU A 61 1.44 3.37 0.83
CA LEU A 61 2.49 4.10 1.56
C LEU A 61 3.11 3.24 2.67
N ILE A 62 2.28 2.55 3.45
CA ILE A 62 2.74 1.64 4.50
C ILE A 62 3.57 0.50 3.90
N GLY A 63 3.08 -0.14 2.84
CA GLY A 63 3.81 -1.21 2.16
C GLY A 63 5.19 -0.76 1.65
N VAL A 64 5.27 0.42 1.05
CA VAL A 64 6.55 1.01 0.59
C VAL A 64 7.47 1.30 1.78
N ALA A 65 6.95 1.85 2.88
CA ALA A 65 7.74 2.10 4.09
C ALA A 65 8.35 0.80 4.66
N VAL A 66 7.58 -0.28 4.69
CA VAL A 66 8.06 -1.61 5.11
C VAL A 66 9.16 -2.12 4.19
N LEU A 67 9.01 -1.99 2.87
CA LEU A 67 10.06 -2.39 1.92
C LEU A 67 11.34 -1.55 2.08
N LEU A 68 11.21 -0.25 2.37
CA LEU A 68 12.35 0.63 2.64
C LEU A 68 13.06 0.25 3.94
N LEU A 69 12.31 -0.08 5.00
CA LEU A 69 12.85 -0.59 6.26
C LEU A 69 13.61 -1.90 6.03
N CYS A 70 13.03 -2.85 5.30
CA CYS A 70 13.70 -4.09 4.95
C CYS A 70 14.97 -3.87 4.13
N ARG A 71 14.95 -2.94 3.17
CA ARG A 71 16.17 -2.59 2.41
C ARG A 71 17.27 -1.99 3.28
N ARG A 72 16.91 -1.16 4.27
CA ARG A 72 17.88 -0.60 5.24
C ARG A 72 18.43 -1.69 6.16
N HIS A 73 17.59 -2.64 6.56
CA HIS A 73 18.01 -3.78 7.37
C HIS A 73 18.97 -4.72 6.61
N ASP A 74 18.68 -5.04 5.34
CA ASP A 74 19.52 -5.88 4.49
C ASP A 74 20.87 -5.22 4.10
N ARG A 75 20.98 -3.89 4.21
CA ARG A 75 22.21 -3.11 3.95
C ARG A 75 22.50 -2.16 5.12
N PRO A 76 22.96 -2.67 6.27
CA PRO A 76 23.47 -1.82 7.32
C PRO A 76 24.75 -1.16 6.78
N ILE A 77 24.74 0.17 6.67
CA ILE A 77 25.92 0.97 6.31
C ILE A 77 26.87 0.96 7.51
#